data_AF-A0A7Y6YC88-F1
#
_entry.id   AF-A0A7Y6YC88-F1
#
_cell.length_a   1.000
_cell.length_b   1.000
_cell.length_c   1.000
_cell.angle_alpha   90.00
_cell.angle_beta   90.00
_cell.angle_gamma   90.00
#
_symmetry.space_group_name_H-M   'P 1'
#
loop_
_entity.id
_entity.type
_entity.pdbx_description
1 polymer ?
#
loop_
_entity_poly.entity_id
_entity_poly.type
_entity_poly.pdbx_seq_one_letter_code
_entity_poly.pdbx_strand_id
1 'polypeptide(L)'
;DAFVSTNLPTFAAGVTHRGPFKDGPGEVNVPISLDGMIVNPGDIVIGDADGVLAVPLDEAQEILDRTLAKQDVETRQMKAIAEGTNDRTWVDAALKAKGCKFPD
;
A
#
# COMPACT_ATOMS: atom_id res chain seq x y z
N ASP A 1 -12.03 -1.75 21.14
CA ASP A 1 -11.71 -1.43 22.56
C ASP A 1 -10.46 -2.14 23.05
N ALA A 2 -10.47 -3.47 23.20
CA ALA A 2 -9.29 -4.20 23.71
C ALA A 2 -8.01 -3.96 22.86
N PHE A 3 -8.07 -4.19 21.54
CA PHE A 3 -6.94 -3.97 20.62
C PHE A 3 -6.33 -2.56 20.72
N VAL A 4 -7.19 -1.54 20.84
CA VAL A 4 -6.77 -0.13 20.97
C VAL A 4 -6.11 0.09 22.33
N SER A 5 -6.72 -0.39 23.42
CA SER A 5 -6.16 -0.26 24.78
C SER A 5 -4.81 -0.95 24.95
N THR A 6 -4.58 -2.06 24.25
CA THR A 6 -3.32 -2.81 24.29
C THR A 6 -2.32 -2.35 23.23
N ASN A 7 -2.66 -1.33 22.43
CA ASN A 7 -1.86 -0.87 21.30
C ASN A 7 -1.39 -2.04 20.41
N LEU A 8 -2.32 -2.90 20.01
CA LEU A 8 -2.07 -4.04 19.14
C LEU A 8 -2.56 -3.71 17.72
N PRO A 9 -1.67 -3.30 16.79
CA PRO A 9 -2.05 -3.04 15.40
C PRO A 9 -2.71 -4.28 14.81
N THR A 10 -3.94 -4.13 14.32
CA THR A 10 -4.77 -5.24 13.87
C THR A 10 -5.49 -4.83 12.59
N PHE A 11 -5.30 -5.62 11.54
CA PHE A 11 -5.93 -5.44 10.24
C PHE A 11 -6.88 -6.60 9.98
N ALA A 12 -8.10 -6.31 9.56
CA ALA A 12 -9.12 -7.32 9.31
C ALA A 12 -10.12 -6.81 8.27
N ALA A 13 -10.66 -7.74 7.46
CA ALA A 13 -11.75 -7.44 6.54
C ALA A 13 -13.07 -7.10 7.26
N GLY A 14 -13.18 -7.41 8.56
CA GLY A 14 -14.36 -7.11 9.36
C GLY A 14 -14.25 -7.60 10.80
N VAL A 15 -15.31 -7.37 11.56
CA VAL A 15 -15.41 -7.74 12.98
C VAL A 15 -16.56 -8.72 13.18
N THR A 16 -16.29 -9.86 13.81
CA THR A 16 -17.30 -10.87 14.16
C THR A 16 -17.08 -11.36 15.58
N HIS A 17 -18.18 -11.55 16.32
CA HIS A 17 -18.17 -12.10 17.68
C HIS A 17 -18.24 -13.64 17.68
N ARG A 18 -18.49 -14.27 16.53
CA ARG A 18 -18.58 -15.73 16.41
C ARG A 18 -17.18 -16.33 16.45
N GLY A 19 -16.96 -17.30 17.33
CA GLY A 19 -15.68 -18.01 17.44
C GLY A 19 -15.42 -18.92 16.24
N PRO A 20 -14.15 -19.18 15.89
CA PRO A 20 -13.79 -20.10 14.82
C PRO A 20 -14.00 -21.57 15.25
N PHE A 21 -14.11 -22.45 14.26
CA PHE A 21 -14.00 -23.90 14.46
C PHE A 21 -12.53 -24.26 14.77
N LYS A 22 -12.29 -25.21 15.68
CA LYS A 22 -10.95 -25.44 16.27
C LYS A 22 -10.20 -26.63 15.70
N ASP A 23 -10.89 -27.56 15.05
CA ASP A 23 -10.33 -28.86 14.66
C ASP A 23 -9.91 -28.92 13.18
N GLY A 24 -9.87 -27.76 12.50
CA GLY A 24 -9.39 -27.66 11.12
C GLY A 24 -10.46 -27.97 10.06
N PRO A 25 -10.09 -27.95 8.77
CA PRO A 25 -8.73 -28.04 8.20
C PRO A 25 -7.96 -26.71 8.19
N GLY A 26 -6.62 -26.78 8.08
CA GLY A 26 -5.75 -25.63 7.92
C GLY A 26 -4.27 -26.03 7.85
N GLU A 27 -3.45 -25.13 7.30
CA GLU A 27 -2.00 -25.30 7.17
C GLU A 27 -1.28 -24.08 7.77
N VAL A 28 -0.02 -24.27 8.19
CA VAL A 28 0.83 -23.22 8.75
C VAL A 28 2.10 -23.14 7.94
N ASN A 29 2.60 -21.92 7.70
CA ASN A 29 3.78 -21.66 6.88
C ASN A 29 3.66 -22.23 5.46
N VAL A 30 2.49 -22.06 4.86
CA VAL A 30 2.27 -22.28 3.42
C VAL A 30 1.93 -20.95 2.76
N PRO A 31 2.19 -20.77 1.45
CA PRO A 31 1.71 -19.61 0.72
C PRO A 31 0.19 -19.50 0.80
N ILE A 32 -0.32 -18.29 1.03
CA ILE A 32 -1.75 -17.98 1.03
C ILE A 32 -2.06 -16.91 0.01
N SER A 33 -3.33 -16.80 -0.37
CA SER A 33 -3.86 -15.65 -1.10
C SER A 33 -4.87 -14.90 -0.23
N LEU A 34 -4.63 -13.60 -0.03
CA LEU A 34 -5.54 -12.68 0.66
C LEU A 34 -5.97 -11.59 -0.31
N ASP A 35 -7.24 -11.61 -0.71
CA ASP A 35 -7.80 -10.67 -1.70
C ASP A 35 -6.96 -10.56 -2.99
N GLY A 36 -6.44 -11.69 -3.47
CA GLY A 36 -5.59 -11.78 -4.66
C GLY A 36 -4.10 -11.50 -4.43
N MET A 37 -3.70 -10.97 -3.26
CA MET A 37 -2.29 -10.83 -2.88
C MET A 37 -1.73 -12.18 -2.42
N ILE A 38 -0.64 -12.64 -3.02
CA ILE A 38 0.08 -13.82 -2.56
C ILE A 38 1.00 -13.42 -1.40
N VAL A 39 0.94 -14.18 -0.31
CA VAL A 39 1.81 -14.01 0.85
C VAL A 39 2.54 -15.32 1.08
N ASN A 40 3.85 -15.30 0.92
CA ASN A 40 4.71 -16.44 1.19
C ASN A 40 5.21 -16.40 2.65
N PRO A 41 5.51 -17.57 3.24
CA PRO A 41 6.21 -17.61 4.51
C PRO A 41 7.55 -16.86 4.43
N GLY A 42 7.72 -15.84 5.28
CA GLY A 42 8.93 -15.02 5.33
C GLY A 42 8.82 -13.65 4.66
N ASP A 43 7.74 -13.38 3.92
CA ASP A 43 7.49 -12.06 3.34
C ASP A 43 7.36 -10.98 4.44
N ILE A 44 7.80 -9.77 4.13
CA ILE A 44 7.70 -8.63 5.05
C ILE A 44 6.29 -8.05 4.93
N VAL A 45 5.53 -8.10 6.02
CA VAL A 45 4.19 -7.50 6.09
C VAL A 45 4.30 -6.07 6.60
N ILE A 46 3.78 -5.12 5.82
CA ILE A 46 3.75 -3.69 6.17
C ILE A 46 2.29 -3.26 6.21
N GLY A 47 1.89 -2.53 7.25
CA GLY A 47 0.54 -1.98 7.35
C GLY A 47 0.51 -0.61 8.00
N ASP A 48 -0.38 0.24 7.52
CA ASP A 48 -0.61 1.61 7.97
C ASP A 48 -2.10 2.00 7.88
N ALA A 49 -2.43 3.29 7.82
CA ALA A 49 -3.82 3.72 7.75
C ALA A 49 -4.48 3.45 6.38
N ASP A 50 -3.69 3.25 5.31
CA ASP A 50 -4.18 3.01 3.97
C ASP A 50 -4.47 1.52 3.74
N GLY A 51 -3.70 0.63 4.37
CA GLY A 51 -3.96 -0.80 4.30
C GLY A 51 -2.79 -1.68 4.73
N VAL A 52 -2.68 -2.86 4.12
CA VAL A 52 -1.62 -3.85 4.35
C VAL A 52 -1.09 -4.35 3.02
N LEU A 53 0.22 -4.54 2.93
CA LEU A 53 0.90 -5.17 1.80
C LEU A 53 1.93 -6.21 2.29
N ALA A 54 2.25 -7.16 1.42
CA ALA A 54 3.34 -8.12 1.60
C ALA A 54 4.45 -7.83 0.59
N VAL A 55 5.68 -7.71 1.08
CA VAL A 55 6.89 -7.53 0.27
C VAL A 55 7.65 -8.85 0.22
N PRO A 56 7.89 -9.44 -0.97
CA PRO A 56 8.73 -10.62 -1.11
C PRO A 56 10.11 -10.38 -0.52
N LEU A 57 10.58 -11.32 0.31
CA LEU A 57 11.83 -11.14 1.05
C LEU A 57 13.06 -11.05 0.12
N ASP A 58 13.04 -11.77 -0.99
CA ASP A 58 14.09 -11.78 -2.02
C ASP A 58 14.16 -10.49 -2.85
N GLU A 59 13.04 -9.78 -2.98
CA GLU A 59 12.95 -8.48 -3.68
C GLU A 59 13.07 -7.27 -2.72
N ALA A 60 13.09 -7.50 -1.40
CA ALA A 60 12.97 -6.45 -0.39
C ALA A 60 13.97 -5.29 -0.54
N GLN A 61 15.24 -5.60 -0.86
CA GLN A 61 16.27 -4.57 -1.03
C GLN A 61 16.02 -3.70 -2.27
N GLU A 62 15.65 -4.30 -3.41
CA GLU A 62 15.34 -3.55 -4.62
C GLU A 62 14.12 -2.64 -4.40
N ILE A 63 13.08 -3.18 -3.76
CA ILE A 63 11.85 -2.44 -3.46
C ILE A 63 12.16 -1.26 -2.52
N LEU A 64 13.02 -1.44 -1.52
CA LEU A 64 13.45 -0.37 -0.63
C LEU A 64 14.14 0.76 -1.40
N ASP A 65 15.13 0.42 -2.24
CA ASP A 65 15.89 1.42 -3.00
C ASP A 65 14.97 2.23 -3.94
N ARG A 66 14.03 1.55 -4.62
CA ARG A 66 13.03 2.19 -5.48
C ARG A 66 12.07 3.08 -4.69
N THR A 67 11.68 2.66 -3.49
CA THR A 67 10.77 3.41 -2.62
C THR A 67 11.44 4.68 -2.09
N LEU A 68 12.71 4.60 -1.69
CA LEU A 68 13.49 5.77 -1.27
C LEU A 68 13.63 6.79 -2.41
N ALA A 69 13.98 6.33 -3.61
CA ALA A 69 14.06 7.21 -4.78
C ALA A 69 12.71 7.88 -5.10
N LYS A 70 11.60 7.16 -4.94
CA LYS A 70 10.24 7.70 -5.12
C LYS A 70 9.89 8.74 -4.06
N GLN A 71 10.20 8.47 -2.79
CA GLN A 71 9.99 9.39 -1.67
C GLN A 71 10.75 10.70 -1.87
N ASP A 72 11.99 10.65 -2.38
CA ASP A 72 12.79 11.84 -2.70
C ASP A 72 12.17 12.70 -3.82
N VAL A 73 11.58 12.06 -4.83
CA VAL A 73 10.86 12.76 -5.89
C VAL A 73 9.61 13.44 -5.33
N GLU A 74 8.82 12.72 -4.52
CA GLU A 74 7.60 13.24 -3.91
C GLU A 74 7.88 14.38 -2.93
N THR A 75 8.93 14.27 -2.13
CA THR A 75 9.35 15.32 -1.20
C THR A 75 9.70 16.61 -1.94
N ARG A 76 10.46 16.52 -3.04
CA ARG A 76 10.77 17.68 -3.90
C ARG A 76 9.52 18.25 -4.56
N GLN A 77 8.62 17.39 -5.02
CA GLN A 77 7.35 17.81 -5.61
C GLN A 77 6.47 18.55 -4.61
N MET A 78 6.32 18.03 -3.38
CA MET A 78 5.56 18.69 -2.32
C MET A 78 6.12 20.07 -1.99
N LYS A 79 7.46 20.20 -1.93
CA LYS A 79 8.12 21.50 -1.75
C LYS A 79 7.80 22.46 -2.90
N ALA A 80 7.93 22.02 -4.15
CA ALA A 80 7.61 22.85 -5.31
C ALA A 80 6.14 23.26 -5.36
N ILE A 81 5.21 22.40 -4.91
CA ILE A 81 3.79 22.75 -4.78
C ILE A 81 3.61 23.86 -3.75
N ALA A 82 4.23 23.72 -2.57
CA ALA A 82 4.16 24.74 -1.52
C ALA A 82 4.75 26.10 -1.96
N GLU A 83 5.77 26.07 -2.81
CA GLU A 83 6.43 27.26 -3.38
C GLU A 83 5.74 27.79 -4.65
N GLY A 84 4.73 27.10 -5.18
CA GLY A 84 4.05 27.47 -6.43
C GLY A 84 4.89 27.26 -7.70
N THR A 85 5.97 26.48 -7.63
CA THR A 85 6.94 26.25 -8.71
C THR A 85 6.81 24.88 -9.37
N ASN A 86 5.84 24.07 -8.95
CA ASN A 86 5.61 22.74 -9.51
C ASN A 86 5.04 22.81 -10.94
N ASP A 87 5.88 22.50 -11.93
CA ASP A 87 5.49 22.46 -13.34
C ASP A 87 4.56 21.27 -13.64
N ARG A 88 3.35 21.58 -14.11
CA ARG A 88 2.32 20.61 -14.52
C ARG A 88 1.90 20.76 -15.98
N THR A 89 2.68 21.45 -16.80
CA THR A 89 2.37 21.67 -18.23
C THR A 89 2.16 20.37 -19.02
N TRP A 90 2.82 19.28 -18.60
CA TRP A 90 2.62 17.95 -19.17
C TRP A 90 1.18 17.44 -19.04
N VAL A 91 0.44 17.86 -18.01
CA VAL A 91 -0.96 17.43 -17.78
C VAL A 91 -1.84 17.93 -18.92
N ASP A 92 -1.73 19.21 -19.26
CA ASP A 92 -2.51 19.80 -20.36
C ASP A 92 -2.12 19.19 -21.71
N ALA A 93 -0.83 18.94 -21.93
CA ALA A 93 -0.36 18.25 -23.12
C ALA A 93 -0.94 16.83 -23.23
N ALA A 94 -0.95 16.07 -22.12
CA ALA A 94 -1.50 14.72 -22.07
C ALA A 94 -3.03 14.69 -22.26
N LEU A 95 -3.76 15.64 -21.66
CA LEU A 95 -5.19 15.78 -21.82
C LEU A 95 -5.57 16.10 -23.27
N LYS A 96 -4.86 17.05 -23.90
CA LYS A 96 -5.04 17.39 -25.32
C LYS A 96 -4.75 16.19 -26.23
N ALA A 97 -3.66 15.46 -25.98
CA ALA A 97 -3.31 14.27 -26.75
C ALA A 97 -4.38 13.16 -26.65
N LYS A 98 -5.08 13.06 -25.52
CA LYS A 98 -6.22 12.14 -25.31
C LYS A 98 -7.56 12.68 -25.82
N GLY A 99 -7.58 13.84 -26.48
CA GLY A 99 -8.80 14.44 -27.04
C GLY A 99 -9.74 15.03 -26.00
N CYS A 100 -9.26 15.37 -24.81
CA CYS A 100 -10.06 16.04 -23.79
C CYS A 100 -10.46 17.44 -24.26
N LYS A 101 -11.77 17.75 -24.21
CA LYS A 101 -12.31 19.09 -24.51
C LYS A 101 -12.25 19.93 -23.23
N PHE A 102 -11.63 21.09 -23.31
CA PHE A 102 -11.61 22.06 -22.22
C PHE A 102 -12.86 22.95 -22.32
N PRO A 103 -13.51 23.28 -21.19
CA PRO A 103 -14.51 24.34 -21.18
C PRO A 103 -13.88 25.66 -21.63
N ASP A 104 -14.68 26.49 -22.29
CA ASP A 104 -14.31 27.88 -22.60
C ASP A 104 -14.16 28.71 -21.31
#